data_AF-A0A800JZF2-F1
#
_entry.id   AF-A0A800JZF2-F1
#
_cell.length_a   1.000
_cell.length_b   1.000
_cell.length_c   1.000
_cell.angle_alpha   90.00
_cell.angle_beta   90.00
_cell.angle_gamma   90.00
#
_symmetry.space_group_name_H-M   'P 1'
#
loop_
_entity.id
_entity.type
_entity.pdbx_description
1 polymer ?
#
loop_
_entity_poly.entity_id
_entity_poly.type
_entity_poly.pdbx_seq_one_letter_code
_entity_poly.pdbx_strand_id
1 'polypeptide(L)' 'MSSVAIAEAQPDVLKALRTLGGRGTVGDVVSTVGLPRDEVEGTLKNLLESHQGHLEVSESGELIYLFDRDLIRRDRVPLL' A
#
# COMPACT_ATOMS: atom_id res chain seq x y z
N MET A 1 -18.07 -9.15 3.22
CA MET A 1 -17.38 -9.44 4.50
C MET A 1 -16.07 -8.65 4.59
N SER A 2 -16.01 -7.43 4.02
CA SER A 2 -14.77 -7.01 3.36
C SER A 2 -14.12 -5.74 3.92
N SER A 3 -14.82 -4.92 4.74
CA SER A 3 -14.23 -3.69 5.27
C SER A 3 -13.43 -3.89 6.56
N VAL A 4 -13.86 -4.83 7.43
CA VAL A 4 -13.17 -5.11 8.70
C VAL A 4 -11.82 -5.76 8.46
N ALA A 5 -11.75 -6.79 7.63
CA ALA A 5 -10.49 -7.47 7.30
C ALA A 5 -9.45 -6.51 6.68
N ILE A 6 -9.88 -5.59 5.80
CA ILE A 6 -9.00 -4.56 5.22
C ILE A 6 -8.46 -3.62 6.30
N ALA A 7 -9.29 -3.23 7.28
CA ALA A 7 -8.84 -2.39 8.38
C ALA A 7 -7.82 -3.13 9.27
N GLU A 8 -8.03 -4.42 9.52
CA GLU A 8 -7.13 -5.27 10.30
C GLU A 8 -5.80 -5.53 9.57
N ALA A 9 -5.81 -5.64 8.25
CA ALA A 9 -4.61 -5.84 7.43
C ALA A 9 -3.71 -4.59 7.31
N GLN A 10 -4.25 -3.39 7.57
CA GLN A 10 -3.56 -2.13 7.32
C GLN A 10 -2.20 -1.97 8.04
N PRO A 11 -2.04 -2.32 9.33
CA PRO A 11 -0.75 -2.21 10.02
C PRO A 11 0.34 -3.08 9.39
N ASP A 12 0.02 -4.30 8.98
CA ASP A 12 0.96 -5.23 8.36
C ASP A 12 1.36 -4.78 6.95
N VAL A 13 0.38 -4.29 6.17
CA VAL A 13 0.65 -3.72 4.84
C VAL A 13 1.54 -2.48 4.93
N LEU A 14 1.30 -1.57 5.88
CA LEU A 14 2.17 -0.41 6.11
C LEU A 14 3.60 -0.83 6.50
N LYS A 15 3.75 -1.89 7.29
CA LYS A 15 5.07 -2.42 7.67
C LYS A 15 5.79 -3.05 6.47
N ALA A 16 5.08 -3.78 5.62
CA ALA A 16 5.63 -4.33 4.39
C ALA A 16 6.08 -3.23 3.43
N LEU A 17 5.25 -2.20 3.22
CA LEU A 17 5.61 -1.05 2.39
C LEU A 17 6.89 -0.35 2.90
N ARG A 18 7.06 -0.16 4.21
CA ARG A 18 8.32 0.38 4.77
C ARG A 18 9.53 -0.50 4.43
N THR A 19 9.36 -1.82 4.54
CA THR A 19 10.42 -2.80 4.24
C THR A 19 10.80 -2.78 2.76
N LEU A 20 9.81 -2.60 1.89
CA LEU A 20 9.97 -2.49 0.44
C LEU A 20 10.37 -1.08 -0.02
N GLY A 21 10.63 -0.14 0.90
CA GLY A 21 11.04 1.22 0.57
C GLY A 21 9.94 2.06 -0.09
N GLY A 22 8.67 1.77 0.20
CA GLY A 22 7.51 2.47 -0.31
C GLY A 22 7.05 2.01 -1.69
N ARG A 23 7.70 1.00 -2.30
CA ARG A 23 7.43 0.57 -3.67
C ARG A 23 7.16 -0.93 -3.74
N GLY A 24 6.14 -1.35 -4.48
CA GLY A 24 5.96 -2.77 -4.78
C GLY A 24 4.67 -3.09 -5.52
N THR A 25 4.61 -4.29 -6.07
CA THR A 25 3.38 -4.88 -6.61
C THR A 25 2.52 -5.45 -5.47
N VAL A 26 1.27 -5.81 -5.77
CA VAL A 26 0.44 -6.56 -4.81
C VAL A 26 1.13 -7.88 -4.41
N GLY A 27 1.82 -8.54 -5.34
CA GLY A 27 2.53 -9.80 -5.09
C GLY A 27 3.69 -9.64 -4.10
N ASP A 28 4.46 -8.55 -4.22
CA ASP A 28 5.55 -8.25 -3.29
C ASP A 28 5.02 -8.06 -1.88
N VAL A 29 3.91 -7.33 -1.73
CA VAL A 29 3.30 -7.10 -0.42
C VAL A 29 2.72 -8.40 0.14
N VAL A 30 1.96 -9.16 -0.67
CA VAL A 30 1.42 -10.48 -0.27
C VAL A 30 2.53 -11.41 0.20
N SER A 31 3.64 -11.51 -0.54
CA SER A 31 4.77 -12.36 -0.15
C SER A 31 5.45 -11.90 1.14
N THR A 32 5.35 -10.61 1.49
CA THR A 32 5.90 -10.05 2.72
C THR A 32 5.00 -10.30 3.94
N VAL A 33 3.67 -10.22 3.78
CA VAL A 33 2.71 -10.26 4.91
C VAL A 33 1.98 -11.60 5.06
N GLY A 34 1.90 -12.43 4.02
CA GLY A 34 1.20 -13.72 4.05
C GLY A 34 -0.34 -13.63 4.11
N LEU A 35 -0.90 -12.47 3.78
CA LEU A 35 -2.35 -12.22 3.81
C LEU A 35 -3.00 -12.49 2.44
N PRO A 36 -4.32 -12.75 2.39
CA PRO A 36 -5.04 -12.92 1.13
C PRO A 36 -4.86 -11.74 0.18
N ARG A 37 -4.67 -12.06 -1.12
CA ARG A 37 -4.40 -11.06 -2.16
C ARG A 37 -5.44 -9.94 -2.20
N ASP A 38 -6.71 -10.28 -2.08
CA ASP A 38 -7.80 -9.30 -2.17
C ASP A 38 -7.83 -8.34 -0.98
N GLU A 39 -7.44 -8.80 0.22
CA GLU A 39 -7.31 -7.96 1.40
C GLU A 39 -6.13 -7.00 1.26
N VAL A 40 -4.98 -7.49 0.78
CA VAL A 40 -3.81 -6.67 0.51
C VAL A 40 -4.12 -5.62 -0.56
N GLU A 41 -4.71 -6.02 -1.68
CA GLU A 41 -5.07 -5.10 -2.76
C GLU A 41 -6.08 -4.03 -2.30
N GLY A 42 -7.13 -4.44 -1.55
CA GLY A 42 -8.09 -3.51 -0.97
C GLY A 42 -7.43 -2.53 0.01
N THR A 43 -6.51 -3.01 0.83
CA THR A 43 -5.76 -2.18 1.77
C THR A 43 -4.86 -1.18 1.05
N LEU A 44 -4.13 -1.60 0.02
CA LEU A 44 -3.28 -0.71 -0.78
C LEU A 44 -4.10 0.40 -1.46
N LYS A 45 -5.29 0.08 -1.97
CA LYS A 45 -6.22 1.08 -2.53
C LYS A 45 -6.68 2.08 -1.48
N ASN A 46 -7.10 1.62 -0.29
CA ASN A 46 -7.48 2.50 0.82
C ASN A 46 -6.30 3.38 1.29
N LEU A 47 -5.07 2.87 1.21
CA LEU A 47 -3.88 3.65 1.52
C LEU A 47 -3.64 4.74 0.47
N LEU A 48 -3.87 4.51 -0.82
CA LEU A 48 -3.76 5.56 -1.85
C LEU A 48 -4.70 6.74 -1.60
N GLU A 49 -5.88 6.48 -1.02
CA GLU A 49 -6.85 7.52 -0.63
C GLU A 49 -6.39 8.36 0.56
N SER A 50 -5.63 7.77 1.49
CA SER A 50 -5.27 8.38 2.77
C SER A 50 -3.80 8.84 2.88
N HIS A 51 -2.91 8.29 2.05
CA HIS A 51 -1.47 8.52 2.06
C HIS A 51 -0.98 9.02 0.71
N GLN A 52 0.12 9.77 0.71
CA GLN A 52 0.78 10.21 -0.51
C GLN A 52 1.34 9.00 -1.25
N GLY A 53 0.76 8.74 -2.41
CA GLY A 53 1.17 7.67 -3.30
C GLY A 53 0.40 7.70 -4.61
N HIS A 54 0.88 6.94 -5.58
CA HIS A 54 0.34 6.80 -6.91
C HIS A 54 0.62 5.39 -7.47
N LEU A 55 0.00 5.10 -8.61
CA LEU A 55 0.26 3.88 -9.37
C LEU A 55 1.15 4.21 -10.55
N GLU A 56 2.13 3.34 -10.80
CA GLU A 56 2.86 3.28 -12.06
C GLU A 56 2.55 1.96 -12.77
N VAL A 57 2.66 1.98 -14.09
CA VAL A 57 2.59 0.80 -14.93
C VAL A 57 4.01 0.52 -15.42
N SER A 58 4.53 -0.67 -15.16
CA SER A 58 5.83 -1.08 -15.69
C SER A 58 5.77 -1.26 -17.23
N GLU A 59 6.93 -1.38 -17.87
CA GLU A 59 7.00 -1.71 -19.30
C GLU A 59 6.33 -3.06 -19.64
N SER A 60 6.30 -3.99 -18.68
CA SER A 60 5.63 -5.29 -18.81
C SER A 60 4.12 -5.24 -18.51
N GLY A 61 3.58 -4.07 -18.13
CA GLY A 61 2.16 -3.89 -17.83
C GLY A 61 1.76 -4.20 -16.38
N GLU A 62 2.72 -4.34 -15.46
CA GLU A 62 2.44 -4.59 -14.05
C GLU A 62 2.12 -3.28 -13.31
N LEU A 63 1.14 -3.33 -12.41
CA LEU A 63 0.83 -2.22 -11.52
C LEU A 63 1.77 -2.19 -10.32
N ILE A 64 2.51 -1.09 -10.18
CA ILE A 64 3.40 -0.82 -9.07
C ILE A 64 2.75 0.25 -8.19
N TYR A 65 2.57 -0.07 -6.92
CA TYR A 65 2.17 0.88 -5.89
C TYR A 65 3.40 1.62 -5.40
N LEU A 66 3.34 2.95 -5.45
CA LEU A 66 4.41 3.83 -5.02
C LEU A 66 3.86 4.77 -3.96
N PHE A 67 4.42 4.69 -2.77
CA PHE A 67 4.15 5.57 -1.66
C PHE A 67 5.41 6.33 -1.30
N ASP A 68 5.21 7.50 -0.71
CA ASP A 68 6.30 8.22 -0.05
C ASP A 68 6.99 7.30 0.99
N ARG A 69 8.32 7.38 1.11
CA ARG A 69 9.08 6.49 2.02
C ARG A 69 8.69 6.68 3.49
N ASP A 70 8.28 7.89 3.86
CA ASP A 70 7.82 8.22 5.20
C ASP A 70 6.32 7.93 5.38
N LEU A 71 5.64 7.44 4.33
CA LEU A 71 4.22 7.12 4.31
C LEU A 71 3.40 8.31 4.83
N ILE A 72 3.62 9.49 4.23
CA ILE A 72 2.97 10.72 4.64
C ILE A 72 1.47 10.63 4.41
N ARG A 73 0.67 10.90 5.45
CA ARG A 73 -0.78 10.99 5.30
C ARG A 73 -1.20 12.29 4.59
N ARG A 74 -2.18 12.19 3.69
CA ARG A 74 -2.69 13.32 2.90
C ARG A 74 -3.40 14.39 3.73
N ASP A 75 -3.97 14.03 4.88
CA ASP A 75 -4.59 14.98 5.82
C ASP A 75 -3.57 15.62 6.79
N ARG A 76 -2.29 15.23 6.69
CA ARG A 76 -1.19 15.73 7.50
C ARG A 76 -0.03 16.19 6.65
N VAL A 77 -0.31 16.77 5.48
CA VAL A 77 0.75 17.43 4.69
C VAL A 77 1.38 18.50 5.58
N PRO A 78 2.69 18.43 5.88
CA PRO A 78 3.35 19.45 6.67
C PRO A 78 3.16 20.80 5.98
N LEU A 79 2.58 21.77 6.68
CA LEU A 79 2.60 23.16 6.24
C LEU A 79 4.06 23.60 6.26
N LEU A 80 4.62 23.85 5.08
CA LEU A 80 5.95 24.44 4.90
C LEU A 80 5.99 25.83 5.53
#